data_AF-A0A963TGY6-F1
#
_entry.id   AF-A0A963TGY6-F1
#
_cell.length_a   1.000
_cell.length_b   1.000
_cell.length_c   1.000
_cell.angle_alpha   90.00
_cell.angle_beta   90.00
_cell.angle_gamma   90.00
#
_symmetry.space_group_name_H-M   'P 1'
#
loop_
_entity.id
_entity.type
_entity.pdbx_description
1 polymer ?
#
loop_
_entity_poly.entity_id
_entity_poly.type
_entity_poly.pdbx_seq_one_letter_code
_entity_poly.pdbx_strand_id
1 'polypeptide(L)'
;EVECLGSCANAPMAQIGKDYYEDLTAAGLSRLLDDLAAGKLPVPGPQNGRYASEPLKGLTSLKDMESGRTQYNGSVQRAMDVRDGIKRIDGTEVPLLTPWLGGAAKPAAVAKPARPAKAAPAA
;
A
#
# COMPACT_ATOMS: atom_id res chain seq x y z
N GLU A 1 18.05 4.78 1.08
CA GLU A 1 18.02 6.14 0.52
C GLU A 1 17.82 6.02 -0.98
N VAL A 2 16.95 6.86 -1.52
CA VAL A 2 16.64 6.91 -2.94
C VAL A 2 16.42 8.37 -3.32
N GLU A 3 16.56 8.66 -4.61
CA GLU A 3 16.22 9.97 -5.17
C GLU A 3 14.71 10.25 -5.10
N CYS A 4 14.30 11.40 -5.63
CA CYS A 4 12.90 11.78 -5.72
C CYS A 4 12.02 10.69 -6.36
N LEU A 5 10.97 10.28 -5.62
CA LEU A 5 9.95 9.32 -6.08
C LEU A 5 8.66 9.99 -6.61
N GLY A 6 8.65 11.32 -6.78
CA GLY A 6 7.53 12.03 -7.40
C GLY A 6 6.29 12.24 -6.52
N SER A 7 6.40 12.12 -5.20
CA SER A 7 5.33 12.38 -4.21
C SER A 7 5.56 13.70 -3.45
N CYS A 8 6.03 14.73 -4.16
CA CYS A 8 6.51 15.97 -3.53
C CYS A 8 5.41 16.74 -2.77
N ALA A 9 4.15 16.69 -3.23
CA ALA A 9 3.02 17.36 -2.59
C ALA A 9 2.53 16.67 -1.31
N ASN A 10 3.03 15.47 -1.04
CA ASN A 10 2.68 14.63 0.10
C ASN A 10 3.93 14.18 0.87
N ALA A 11 5.02 14.95 0.77
CA ALA A 11 6.21 14.71 1.57
C ALA A 11 5.94 14.99 3.06
N PRO A 12 6.60 14.29 4.01
CA PRO A 12 7.53 13.17 3.81
C PRO A 12 6.83 11.87 3.41
N MET A 13 7.52 11.02 2.65
CA MET A 13 6.96 9.77 2.13
C MET A 13 7.95 8.61 2.16
N ALA A 14 7.43 7.38 2.12
CA ALA A 14 8.20 6.16 1.95
C ALA A 14 7.49 5.25 0.95
N GLN A 15 8.25 4.68 0.01
CA GLN A 15 7.75 3.61 -0.84
C GLN A 15 8.17 2.26 -0.26
N ILE A 16 7.19 1.38 -0.05
CA ILE A 16 7.42 0.02 0.43
C ILE A 16 6.79 -0.95 -0.57
N GLY A 17 7.62 -1.72 -1.26
CA GLY A 17 7.19 -2.50 -2.42
C GLY A 17 6.74 -1.56 -3.55
N LYS A 18 5.50 -1.71 -4.00
CA LYS A 18 4.92 -0.82 -5.02
C LYS A 18 4.11 0.35 -4.44
N ASP A 19 3.85 0.34 -3.13
CA ASP A 19 2.88 1.23 -2.51
C ASP A 19 3.55 2.44 -1.87
N TYR A 20 2.91 3.60 -2.05
CA TYR A 20 3.32 4.87 -1.47
C TYR A 20 2.64 5.06 -0.12
N TYR A 21 3.42 5.42 0.91
CA TYR A 21 2.92 5.86 2.20
C TYR A 21 3.41 7.29 2.41
N GLU A 22 2.48 8.22 2.52
CA GLU A 22 2.75 9.65 2.35
C GLU A 22 2.29 10.46 3.57
N ASP A 23 2.68 11.74 3.63
CA ASP A 23 2.41 12.65 4.75
C ASP A 23 2.85 12.05 6.11
N LEU A 24 4.01 11.36 6.11
CA LEU A 24 4.52 10.63 7.25
C LEU A 24 5.15 11.55 8.30
N THR A 25 4.88 11.22 9.56
CA THR A 25 5.67 11.70 10.71
C THR A 25 6.63 10.60 11.17
N ALA A 26 7.63 10.93 11.98
CA ALA A 26 8.53 9.92 12.54
C ALA A 26 7.75 8.81 13.29
N ALA A 27 6.80 9.19 14.13
CA ALA A 27 5.94 8.24 14.84
C ALA A 27 5.02 7.44 13.89
N GLY A 28 4.49 8.09 12.85
CA GLY A 28 3.69 7.44 11.83
C GLY A 28 4.48 6.38 11.05
N LEU A 29 5.72 6.69 10.67
CA LEU A 29 6.61 5.74 10.01
C LEU A 29 6.97 4.56 10.94
N SER A 30 7.30 4.81 12.21
CA SER A 30 7.55 3.72 13.16
C SER A 30 6.35 2.77 13.29
N ARG A 31 5.15 3.33 13.47
CA ARG A 31 3.92 2.54 13.53
C ARG A 31 3.66 1.77 12.23
N LEU A 32 3.90 2.38 11.08
CA LEU A 32 3.77 1.73 9.77
C LEU A 32 4.66 0.49 9.71
N LEU A 33 5.93 0.61 10.09
CA LEU A 33 6.87 -0.50 10.11
C LEU A 33 6.44 -1.61 11.09
N ASP A 34 5.96 -1.26 12.27
CA ASP A 34 5.44 -2.23 13.25
C ASP A 34 4.22 -2.98 12.71
N ASP A 35 3.30 -2.28 12.04
CA ASP A 35 2.11 -2.88 11.45
C ASP A 35 2.47 -3.84 10.31
N LEU A 36 3.44 -3.47 9.46
CA LEU A 36 3.95 -4.35 8.40
C LEU A 36 4.67 -5.58 8.98
N ALA A 37 5.50 -5.40 10.02
CA ALA A 37 6.17 -6.50 10.70
C ALA A 37 5.19 -7.46 11.38
N ALA A 38 4.05 -6.95 11.85
CA ALA A 38 2.94 -7.76 12.38
C ALA A 38 2.10 -8.44 11.28
N GLY A 39 2.45 -8.27 10.00
CA GLY A 39 1.73 -8.84 8.86
C GLY A 39 0.39 -8.14 8.56
N LYS A 40 0.19 -6.92 9.07
CA LYS A 40 -0.97 -6.11 8.70
C LYS A 40 -0.74 -5.48 7.33
N LEU A 41 -1.83 -5.01 6.74
CA LEU A 41 -1.80 -4.26 5.49
C LEU A 41 -2.26 -2.81 5.76
N PRO A 42 -1.32 -1.91 6.08
CA PRO A 42 -1.60 -0.48 6.13
C PRO A 42 -2.15 0.01 4.79
N VAL A 43 -3.01 1.02 4.83
CA VAL A 43 -3.62 1.58 3.62
C VAL A 43 -2.59 2.49 2.91
N PRO A 44 -2.24 2.23 1.64
CA PRO A 44 -1.38 3.13 0.88
C PRO A 44 -2.03 4.50 0.66
N GLY A 45 -1.19 5.53 0.60
CA GLY A 45 -1.57 6.92 0.43
C GLY A 45 -1.22 7.80 1.64
N PRO A 46 -1.83 8.98 1.75
CA PRO A 46 -1.61 9.91 2.85
C PRO A 46 -2.02 9.34 4.21
N GLN A 47 -1.15 9.48 5.21
CA GLN A 47 -1.41 8.97 6.57
C GLN A 47 -2.07 10.00 7.50
N ASN A 48 -2.39 11.20 7.00
CA ASN A 48 -2.98 12.30 7.76
C ASN A 48 -4.50 12.48 7.52
N GLY A 49 -5.13 11.56 6.79
CA GLY A 49 -6.57 11.58 6.50
C GLY A 49 -6.95 12.26 5.18
N ARG A 50 -5.98 12.80 4.42
CA ARG A 50 -6.22 13.17 3.02
C ARG A 50 -6.50 11.93 2.19
N TYR A 51 -7.24 12.12 1.11
CA TYR A 51 -7.59 11.10 0.14
C TYR A 51 -6.48 10.88 -0.90
N ALA A 52 -5.89 11.97 -1.41
CA ALA A 52 -4.79 11.93 -2.37
C ALA A 52 -3.87 13.15 -2.15
N SER A 53 -3.91 14.14 -3.04
CA SER A 53 -3.04 15.33 -2.99
C SER A 53 -3.81 16.63 -2.78
N GLU A 54 -5.07 16.57 -2.38
CA GLU A 54 -5.88 17.76 -2.10
C GLU A 54 -5.37 18.55 -0.88
N PRO A 55 -5.59 19.87 -0.78
CA PRO A 55 -5.16 20.62 0.40
C PRO A 55 -5.81 20.08 1.69
N LEU A 56 -5.03 19.96 2.77
CA LEU A 56 -5.50 19.41 4.06
C LEU A 56 -6.70 20.19 4.66
N LYS A 57 -6.84 21.48 4.32
CA LYS A 57 -7.95 22.34 4.77
C LYS A 57 -9.20 22.25 3.88
N GLY A 58 -9.22 21.33 2.92
CA GLY A 58 -10.31 21.13 1.97
C GLY A 58 -10.03 21.70 0.57
N LEU A 59 -10.91 21.35 -0.37
CA LEU A 59 -10.76 21.71 -1.78
C LEU A 59 -10.85 23.21 -2.02
N THR A 60 -9.80 23.76 -2.63
CA THR A 60 -9.78 25.14 -3.14
C THR A 60 -10.21 25.22 -4.60
N SER A 61 -10.12 24.11 -5.34
CA SER A 61 -10.52 23.93 -6.73
C SER A 61 -11.31 22.63 -6.89
N LEU A 62 -12.00 22.47 -8.03
CA LEU A 62 -12.83 21.28 -8.32
C LEU A 62 -13.82 20.93 -7.18
N LYS A 63 -14.40 21.96 -6.55
CA LYS A 63 -15.23 21.81 -5.34
C LYS A 63 -16.43 20.89 -5.53
N ASP A 64 -16.97 20.82 -6.75
CA ASP A 64 -18.10 19.96 -7.10
C ASP A 64 -17.75 18.45 -7.00
N MET A 65 -16.46 18.12 -6.96
CA MET A 65 -15.95 16.74 -6.85
C MET A 65 -15.69 16.31 -5.39
N GLU A 66 -16.07 17.13 -4.40
CA GLU A 66 -15.88 16.75 -2.99
C GLU A 66 -16.76 15.55 -2.61
N SER A 67 -18.00 15.57 -3.07
CA SER A 67 -19.02 14.56 -2.77
C SER A 67 -19.00 13.38 -3.74
N GLY A 68 -19.49 12.22 -3.30
CA GLY A 68 -19.64 11.04 -4.16
C GLY A 68 -18.34 10.31 -4.51
N ARG A 69 -17.23 10.62 -3.81
CA ARG A 69 -15.98 9.88 -3.98
C ARG A 69 -16.10 8.45 -3.47
N THR A 70 -15.43 7.53 -4.15
CA THR A 70 -15.22 6.18 -3.64
C THR A 70 -14.36 6.23 -2.38
N GLN A 71 -14.44 5.19 -1.55
CA GLN A 71 -13.63 5.10 -0.33
C GLN A 71 -12.12 5.17 -0.62
N TYR A 72 -11.69 4.52 -1.71
CA TYR A 72 -10.31 4.49 -2.16
C TYR A 72 -10.22 4.87 -3.64
N ASN A 73 -9.06 5.36 -4.06
CA ASN A 73 -8.75 5.45 -5.48
C ASN A 73 -8.57 4.04 -6.07
N GLY A 74 -8.56 3.91 -7.40
CA GLY A 74 -8.57 2.60 -8.05
C GLY A 74 -7.36 1.71 -7.73
N SER A 75 -6.18 2.28 -7.50
CA SER A 75 -4.98 1.50 -7.15
C SER A 75 -5.01 1.04 -5.70
N VAL A 76 -5.42 1.90 -4.77
CA VAL A 76 -5.56 1.57 -3.34
C VAL A 76 -6.69 0.56 -3.13
N GLN A 77 -7.83 0.72 -3.80
CA GLN A 77 -8.92 -0.26 -3.76
C GLN A 77 -8.43 -1.65 -4.18
N ARG A 78 -7.70 -1.73 -5.29
CA ARG A 78 -7.12 -3.00 -5.76
C ARG A 78 -6.11 -3.57 -4.77
N ALA A 79 -5.27 -2.74 -4.17
CA ALA A 79 -4.31 -3.16 -3.15
C ALA A 79 -5.02 -3.76 -1.92
N MET A 80 -6.15 -3.17 -1.49
CA MET A 80 -6.96 -3.66 -0.38
C MET A 80 -7.70 -4.97 -0.73
N ASP A 81 -8.31 -5.04 -1.91
CA ASP A 81 -9.10 -6.20 -2.33
C ASP A 81 -8.23 -7.45 -2.48
N VAL A 82 -7.08 -7.30 -3.13
CA VAL A 82 -6.15 -8.40 -3.44
C VAL A 82 -5.15 -8.63 -2.29
N ARG A 83 -5.03 -7.66 -1.39
CA ARG A 83 -4.01 -7.59 -0.33
C ARG A 83 -2.61 -7.77 -0.89
N ASP A 84 -2.29 -7.12 -2.01
CA ASP A 84 -1.07 -7.41 -2.77
C ASP A 84 0.17 -6.65 -2.29
N GLY A 85 0.07 -5.72 -1.33
CA GLY A 85 1.17 -4.83 -0.90
C GLY A 85 2.48 -5.54 -0.56
N ILE A 86 2.65 -6.02 0.68
CA ILE A 86 3.87 -6.78 1.07
C ILE A 86 4.01 -8.07 0.27
N LYS A 87 2.90 -8.64 -0.23
CA LYS A 87 2.92 -9.93 -0.93
C LYS A 87 3.78 -9.92 -2.20
N ARG A 88 3.95 -8.76 -2.84
CA ARG A 88 4.89 -8.60 -3.97
C ARG A 88 6.35 -8.70 -3.57
N ILE A 89 6.64 -8.36 -2.31
CA ILE A 89 7.99 -8.39 -1.74
C ILE A 89 8.33 -9.82 -1.29
N ASP A 90 7.40 -10.52 -0.65
CA ASP A 90 7.63 -11.87 -0.12
C ASP A 90 7.32 -13.01 -1.11
N GLY A 91 6.82 -12.69 -2.31
CA GLY A 91 6.55 -13.64 -3.38
C GLY A 91 5.23 -14.43 -3.21
N THR A 92 4.37 -14.04 -2.26
CA THR A 92 3.04 -14.65 -2.06
C THR A 92 1.91 -13.92 -2.80
N GLU A 93 2.27 -13.04 -3.74
CA GLU A 93 1.35 -12.27 -4.56
C GLU A 93 0.47 -13.16 -5.48
N VAL A 94 -0.61 -12.56 -5.99
CA VAL A 94 -1.46 -13.23 -6.98
C VAL A 94 -0.65 -13.49 -8.26
N PRO A 95 -0.71 -14.70 -8.83
CA PRO A 95 0.02 -15.03 -10.05
C PRO A 95 -0.27 -14.07 -11.19
N LEU A 96 0.78 -13.63 -11.90
CA LEU A 96 0.63 -12.90 -13.14
C LEU A 96 0.07 -13.86 -14.21
N LEU A 97 -1.19 -13.67 -14.57
CA LEU A 97 -1.83 -14.40 -15.65
C LEU A 97 -1.57 -13.68 -16.97
N THR A 98 -1.30 -14.45 -18.03
CA THR A 98 -1.08 -13.92 -19.39
C THR A 98 -2.12 -14.46 -20.38
N PRO A 99 -3.43 -14.22 -20.17
CA PRO A 99 -4.50 -14.79 -21.01
C PRO A 99 -4.42 -14.35 -22.48
N TRP A 100 -3.78 -13.21 -22.76
CA TRP A 100 -3.56 -12.70 -24.12
C TRP A 100 -2.53 -13.51 -24.94
N LEU A 101 -1.78 -14.42 -24.31
CA LEU A 101 -0.83 -15.31 -25.00
C LEU A 101 -1.47 -16.61 -25.51
N GLY A 102 -2.80 -16.74 -25.49
CA GLY A 102 -3.52 -17.85 -26.12
C GLY A 102 -3.54 -19.18 -25.33
N GLY A 103 -2.93 -19.22 -24.15
CA GLY A 103 -2.99 -20.35 -23.22
C GLY A 103 -3.24 -19.85 -21.80
N ALA A 104 -4.46 -20.01 -21.30
CA ALA A 104 -4.77 -19.71 -19.90
C ALA A 104 -4.12 -20.78 -19.02
N ALA A 105 -2.87 -20.57 -18.59
CA ALA A 105 -2.28 -21.36 -17.52
C ALA A 105 -3.14 -21.16 -16.27
N LYS A 106 -3.71 -22.25 -15.73
CA LYS A 106 -4.40 -22.22 -14.44
C LYS A 106 -3.39 -21.75 -13.38
N PRO A 107 -3.75 -20.81 -12.50
CA PRO A 107 -2.84 -20.37 -11.44
C PRO A 107 -2.40 -21.58 -10.62
N ALA A 108 -1.09 -21.79 -10.51
CA ALA A 108 -0.53 -22.79 -9.59
C ALA A 108 -0.91 -22.41 -8.16
N ALA A 109 -1.30 -23.40 -7.35
CA ALA A 109 -1.63 -23.17 -5.95
C ALA A 109 -0.41 -22.60 -5.22
N VAL A 110 -0.53 -21.39 -4.66
CA VAL A 110 0.52 -20.74 -3.88
C VAL A 110 0.74 -21.54 -2.60
N ALA A 111 1.94 -22.06 -2.39
CA ALA A 111 2.32 -22.72 -1.14
C ALA A 111 2.21 -21.72 0.02
N LYS A 112 1.58 -22.11 1.13
CA LYS A 112 1.49 -21.27 2.33
C LYS A 112 2.91 -20.91 2.80
N PRO A 113 3.23 -19.63 3.04
CA PRO A 113 4.51 -19.27 3.63
C PRO A 113 4.61 -19.88 5.03
N ALA A 114 5.78 -20.44 5.35
CA ALA A 114 6.09 -20.88 6.71
C ALA A 114 6.02 -19.67 7.64
N ARG A 115 5.20 -19.76 8.69
CA ARG A 115 5.07 -18.73 9.70
C ARG A 115 6.46 -18.43 10.30
N PRO A 116 6.93 -17.17 10.35
CA PRO A 116 8.18 -16.86 11.01
C PRO A 116 8.08 -17.28 12.48
N ALA A 117 9.14 -17.93 12.99
CA ALA A 117 9.23 -18.34 14.38
C ALA A 117 9.01 -17.11 15.26
N LYS A 118 8.11 -17.22 16.24
CA LYS A 118 7.89 -16.16 17.22
C LYS A 118 9.24 -15.84 17.87
N ALA A 119 9.68 -14.58 17.79
CA ALA A 119 10.79 -14.10 18.59
C ALA A 119 10.46 -14.37 20.07
N ALA A 120 11.40 -15.01 20.77
CA ALA A 120 11.29 -15.24 22.20
C ALA A 120 11.22 -13.89 22.95
N PRO A 121 10.43 -13.78 24.03
CA PRO A 121 10.41 -12.56 24.82
C PRO A 121 11.82 -12.28 25.36
N ALA A 122 12.29 -11.04 25.19
CA ALA A 122 13.51 -10.57 25.82
C ALA A 122 13.34 -10.67 27.36
N ALA A 123 14.37 -11.23 28.00
CA ALA A 123 14.48 -11.35 29.45
C ALA A 123 14.87 -10.02 30.10
#